data_AF-S2J0V9-F1
#
_entry.id   AF-S2J0V9-F1
#
_cell.length_a   1.000
_cell.length_b   1.000
_cell.length_c   1.000
_cell.angle_alpha   90.00
_cell.angle_beta   90.00
_cell.angle_gamma   90.00
#
_symmetry.space_group_name_H-M   'P 1'
#
loop_
_entity.id
_entity.type
_entity.pdbx_description
1 polymer ?
#
loop_
_entity_poly.entity_id
_entity_poly.type
_entity_poly.pdbx_seq_one_letter_code
_entity_poly.pdbx_strand_id
1 'polypeptide(L)' 'FKKLNQDDKWYLSAGKCVDDGLFMLGLQCDSDHSSRSLIIDLYDSNYTTYNVFSQNELKDIINYKKKSLPTGPDLLK' A
#
# COMPACT_ATOMS: atom_id res chain seq x y z
N PHE A 1 10.18 12.98 7.52
CA PHE A 1 8.85 12.38 7.70
C PHE A 1 8.21 12.98 8.94
N LYS A 2 7.07 13.68 8.79
CA LYS A 2 6.25 14.04 9.96
C LYS A 2 5.73 12.74 10.57
N LYS A 3 5.80 12.60 11.89
CA LYS A 3 5.23 11.45 12.60
C LYS A 3 3.73 11.45 12.29
N LEU A 4 3.25 10.47 11.53
CA LEU A 4 1.82 10.29 11.30
C LEU A 4 1.15 9.98 12.64
N ASN A 5 -0.03 10.56 12.89
CA ASN A 5 -0.82 10.17 14.06
C ASN A 5 -1.20 8.70 13.91
N GLN A 6 -1.24 7.96 15.02
CA GLN A 6 -1.53 6.53 14.97
C GLN A 6 -2.92 6.23 14.39
N ASP A 7 -3.88 7.13 14.58
CA ASP A 7 -5.25 7.01 14.08
C ASP A 7 -5.35 7.21 12.55
N ASP A 8 -4.38 7.91 11.96
CA ASP A 8 -4.31 8.16 10.51
C ASP A 8 -3.56 7.06 9.75
N LYS A 9 -2.92 6.13 10.48
CA LYS A 9 -2.15 5.04 9.89
C LYS A 9 -3.07 3.97 9.31
N TRP A 10 -2.64 3.42 8.18
CA TRP A 10 -3.32 2.31 7.55
C TRP A 10 -2.83 0.98 8.14
N TYR A 11 -3.74 0.27 8.81
CA TYR A 11 -3.53 -1.09 9.28
C TYR A 11 -4.27 -2.13 8.41
N LEU A 12 -3.60 -3.24 8.14
CA LEU A 12 -4.18 -4.43 7.52
C LEU A 12 -4.90 -5.28 8.55
N SER A 13 -5.74 -6.21 8.06
CA SER A 13 -6.50 -7.17 8.89
C SER A 13 -5.59 -8.02 9.79
N ALA A 14 -4.35 -8.28 9.35
CA ALA A 14 -3.33 -8.99 10.10
C ALA A 14 -2.67 -8.16 11.23
N GLY A 15 -3.07 -6.89 11.41
CA GLY A 15 -2.51 -5.98 12.41
C GLY A 15 -1.24 -5.23 11.96
N LYS A 16 -0.77 -5.48 10.73
CA LYS A 16 0.42 -4.82 10.18
C LYS A 16 0.10 -3.42 9.68
N CYS A 17 0.95 -2.45 10.01
CA CYS A 17 0.86 -1.09 9.49
C CYS A 17 1.54 -0.97 8.12
N VAL A 18 0.79 -0.53 7.13
CA VAL A 18 1.26 -0.34 5.75
C VAL A 18 2.26 0.80 5.67
N ASP A 19 1.96 1.94 6.30
CA ASP A 19 2.83 3.12 6.30
C ASP A 19 4.21 2.82 6.89
N ASP A 20 4.25 2.06 7.99
CA ASP A 20 5.51 1.65 8.62
C ASP A 20 6.31 0.72 7.71
N GLY A 21 5.64 -0.20 6.99
CA GLY A 21 6.29 -1.06 6.00
C GLY A 21 6.91 -0.29 4.85
N LEU A 22 6.17 0.68 4.28
CA LEU A 22 6.67 1.56 3.22
C LEU A 22 7.81 2.45 3.71
N PHE A 23 7.70 2.97 4.92
CA PHE A 23 8.74 3.79 5.51
C PHE A 23 10.04 3.00 5.68
N MET A 24 9.96 1.78 6.21
CA MET A 24 11.14 0.92 6.37
C MET A 24 11.78 0.56 5.03
N LEU A 25 10.98 0.24 4.00
CA LEU A 25 11.49 0.01 2.65
C LEU A 25 12.17 1.27 2.09
N GLY A 26 11.54 2.43 2.25
CA GLY A 26 12.09 3.72 1.82
C GLY A 26 13.41 4.06 2.51
N LEU A 27 13.64 3.61 3.74
CA LEU A 27 14.94 3.73 4.42
C LEU A 27 16.01 2.80 3.86
N GLN A 28 15.62 1.62 3.35
CA GLN A 28 16.53 0.61 2.82
C GLN A 28 16.89 0.83 1.33
N CYS A 29 16.08 1.54 0.56
CA CYS A 29 16.38 1.80 -0.85
C CYS A 29 17.43 2.90 -1.02
N ASP A 30 18.53 2.59 -1.71
CA ASP A 30 19.57 3.57 -2.04
C ASP A 30 19.14 4.57 -3.12
N SER A 31 18.21 4.16 -3.99
CA SER A 31 17.62 5.00 -5.02
C SER A 31 16.28 5.58 -4.58
N ASP A 32 15.80 6.59 -5.32
CA ASP A 32 14.45 7.09 -5.12
C ASP A 32 13.41 5.98 -5.37
N HIS A 33 12.38 5.92 -4.53
CA HIS A 33 11.36 4.88 -4.54
C HIS A 33 10.02 5.45 -4.08
N SER A 34 8.94 5.03 -4.72
CA SER A 34 7.55 5.40 -4.43
C SER A 34 7.15 5.29 -2.94
N SER A 35 7.73 4.34 -2.20
CA SER A 35 7.51 4.10 -0.78
C SER A 35 7.92 5.29 0.10
N ARG A 36 8.91 6.10 -0.35
CA ARG A 36 9.30 7.35 0.31
C ARG A 36 8.20 8.40 0.31
N SER A 37 7.26 8.30 -0.63
CA SER A 37 6.06 9.15 -0.72
C SER A 37 4.81 8.47 -0.18
N LEU A 38 4.94 7.31 0.49
CA LEU A 38 3.83 6.46 0.93
C LEU A 38 2.91 6.02 -0.21
N ILE A 39 3.44 5.96 -1.43
CA ILE A 39 2.73 5.46 -2.60
C ILE A 39 3.04 3.97 -2.75
N ILE A 40 1.98 3.16 -2.85
CA ILE A 40 2.11 1.73 -3.10
C ILE A 40 1.99 1.48 -4.59
N ASP A 41 3.04 0.91 -5.18
CA ASP A 41 3.01 0.33 -6.52
C ASP A 41 2.70 -1.17 -6.43
N LEU A 42 1.49 -1.57 -6.81
CA LEU A 42 1.01 -2.95 -6.68
C LEU A 42 1.85 -4.00 -7.44
N TYR A 43 2.72 -3.58 -8.35
CA TYR A 43 3.58 -4.46 -9.15
C TYR A 43 5.03 -4.47 -8.69
N ASP A 44 5.35 -3.73 -7.63
CA ASP A 44 6.70 -3.64 -7.11
C ASP A 44 7.10 -4.94 -6.39
N SER A 45 8.06 -5.64 -7.00
CA SER A 45 8.60 -6.88 -6.46
C SER A 45 9.44 -6.67 -5.20
N ASN A 46 9.85 -5.44 -4.86
CA ASN A 46 10.60 -5.14 -3.65
C ASN A 46 9.79 -5.48 -2.39
N TYR A 47 8.45 -5.38 -2.44
CA TYR A 47 7.61 -5.70 -1.30
C TYR A 47 7.71 -7.16 -0.85
N THR A 48 7.83 -8.09 -1.79
CA THR A 48 8.03 -9.50 -1.49
C THR A 48 9.52 -9.84 -1.33
N THR A 49 10.39 -9.23 -2.14
CA THR A 49 11.84 -9.47 -2.12
C THR A 49 12.46 -9.10 -0.77
N TYR A 50 12.07 -7.97 -0.19
CA TYR A 50 12.54 -7.54 1.14
C TYR A 50 11.60 -7.97 2.28
N ASN A 51 10.63 -8.85 2.00
CA ASN A 51 9.65 -9.33 2.97
C ASN A 51 8.88 -8.20 3.68
N VAL A 52 8.65 -7.08 2.98
CA VAL A 52 7.88 -5.94 3.48
C VAL A 52 6.41 -6.32 3.62
N PHE A 53 5.85 -7.07 2.66
CA PHE A 53 4.48 -7.57 2.70
C PHE A 53 4.42 -9.03 2.22
N SER A 54 3.59 -9.83 2.89
CA SER A 54 3.23 -11.17 2.42
C SER A 54 2.24 -11.09 1.25
N GLN A 55 2.06 -12.20 0.52
CA GLN A 55 1.07 -12.23 -0.56
C GLN A 55 -0.37 -11.97 -0.09
N ASN A 56 -0.72 -12.38 1.14
CA ASN A 56 -2.04 -12.12 1.68
C ASN A 56 -2.21 -10.64 2.05
N GLU A 57 -1.18 -10.02 2.61
CA GLU A 57 -1.15 -8.59 2.90
C GLU A 57 -1.25 -7.75 1.62
N LEU A 58 -0.55 -8.15 0.56
CA LEU A 58 -0.67 -7.50 -0.74
C LEU A 58 -2.08 -7.64 -1.32
N LYS A 59 -2.74 -8.80 -1.18
CA LYS A 59 -4.15 -8.96 -1.58
C LYS A 59 -5.08 -8.04 -0.79
N ASP A 60 -4.86 -7.89 0.52
CA ASP A 60 -5.62 -6.97 1.36
C ASP A 60 -5.42 -5.51 0.88
N ILE A 61 -4.17 -5.13 0.59
CA ILE A 61 -3.81 -3.82 0.04
C ILE A 61 -4.51 -3.56 -1.30
N ILE A 62 -4.52 -4.54 -2.21
CA ILE A 62 -5.18 -4.45 -3.53
C ILE A 62 -6.70 -4.29 -3.39
N ASN A 63 -7.30 -4.93 -2.39
CA ASN A 63 -8.74 -4.89 -2.16
C ASN A 63 -9.17 -3.71 -1.27
N TYR A 64 -8.23 -3.03 -0.61
CA TYR A 64 -8.51 -1.93 0.29
C TYR A 64 -9.11 -0.74 -0.46
N LYS A 65 -10.31 -0.32 -0.05
CA LYS A 65 -11.08 0.78 -0.66
C LYS A 65 -11.18 0.69 -2.19
N LYS A 66 -11.10 -0.53 -2.75
CA LYS A 66 -11.29 -0.73 -4.18
C LYS A 66 -12.68 -0.20 -4.54
N LYS A 67 -12.73 0.96 -5.19
CA LYS A 67 -13.99 1.48 -5.73
C LYS A 67 -14.51 0.39 -6.66
N SER A 68 -15.70 -0.12 -6.38
CA SER A 68 -16.46 -0.83 -7.39
C SER A 68 -16.56 0.12 -8.58
N LEU A 69 -15.92 -0.22 -9.69
CA LEU A 69 -16.20 0.46 -10.95
C LEU A 69 -17.73 0.37 -11.11
N PRO A 70 -18.43 1.49 -11.37
CA PRO A 70 -19.84 1.39 -11.70
C PRO A 70 -19.93 0.50 -12.94
N THR A 71 -20.51 -0.68 -12.78
CA THR A 71 -20.84 -1.56 -13.89
C THR A 71 -22.01 -0.91 -14.63
N GLY A 72 -21.70 0.01 -15.53
CA GLY A 72 -22.71 0.71 -16.33
C GLY A 72 -23.28 -0.20 -17.43
N PRO A 73 -24.59 -0.08 -17.70
CA PRO A 73 -25.07 0.35 -19.02
C PRO A 73 -25.40 1.85 -19.05
N ASP A 74 -25.26 2.57 -17.93
CA ASP A 74 -25.90 3.88 -17.71
C ASP A 74 -25.09 5.11 -18.17
N LEU A 75 -24.21 4.96 -19.17
CA LEU A 75 -23.53 6.09 -19.84
C LEU A 75 -24.15 6.43 -21.21
N LEU A 76 -25.36 5.93 -21.50
CA LEU A 76 -26.10 6.21 -22.74
C LEU A 76 -27.52 6.73 -22.44
N LYS A 77 -27.64 7.89 -21.80
CA LYS A 77 -28.88 8.68 -21.78
C LYS A 77 -28.60 10.12 -22.17
#